data_AF-A0A139MYH0-F1
#
_entry.id   AF-A0A139MYH0-F1
#
_cell.length_a   1.000
_cell.length_b   1.000
_cell.length_c   1.000
_cell.angle_alpha   90.00
_cell.angle_beta   90.00
_cell.angle_gamma   90.00
#
_symmetry.space_group_name_H-M   'P 1'
#
loop_
_entity.id
_entity.type
_entity.pdbx_description
1 polymer ?
#
loop_
_entity_poly.entity_id
_entity_poly.type
_entity_poly.pdbx_seq_one_letter_code
_entity_poly.pdbx_strand_id
1 'polypeptide(L)' 'MFNDFAKYPISIYNSLIRWLISFIVPFAFTAYYPASYFLQEKNGLFNIGGLILISFVFFVISLKLWDRGLNAYESAGS' A
#
# COMPACT_ATOMS: atom_id res chain seq x y z
N MET A 1 14.55 -6.38 0.46
CA MET A 1 14.29 -6.40 1.91
C MET A 1 12.81 -6.23 2.22
N PHE A 2 12.15 -5.10 1.91
CA PHE A 2 10.69 -4.98 2.17
C PHE A 2 9.78 -5.57 1.07
N ASN A 3 10.24 -5.65 -0.18
CA ASN A 3 9.47 -6.28 -1.27
C ASN A 3 9.24 -7.79 -1.04
N ASP A 4 10.08 -8.43 -0.22
CA ASP A 4 9.96 -9.86 0.08
C ASP A 4 8.64 -10.21 0.81
N PHE A 5 8.01 -9.23 1.48
CA PHE A 5 6.67 -9.39 2.08
C PHE A 5 5.55 -9.56 1.06
N ALA A 6 5.75 -9.14 -0.21
CA ALA A 6 4.77 -9.33 -1.28
C ALA A 6 4.86 -10.72 -1.92
N LYS A 7 5.96 -11.48 -1.69
CA LYS A 7 6.20 -12.79 -2.32
C LYS A 7 5.43 -13.93 -1.65
N TYR A 8 5.07 -13.78 -0.39
CA TYR A 8 4.45 -14.83 0.40
C TYR A 8 3.03 -14.48 0.82
N PRO A 9 2.15 -15.49 0.98
CA PRO A 9 0.78 -15.24 1.40
C PRO A 9 0.73 -14.69 2.81
N ILE A 10 -0.07 -13.65 3.06
CA ILE A 10 -0.07 -12.96 4.36
C ILE A 10 -0.51 -13.84 5.55
N SER A 11 -1.09 -15.02 5.26
CA SER A 11 -1.50 -16.01 6.25
C SER A 11 -0.33 -16.65 7.00
N ILE A 12 0.91 -16.55 6.50
CA ILE A 12 2.10 -17.06 7.21
C ILE A 12 2.57 -16.12 8.32
N TYR A 13 2.16 -14.84 8.25
CA TYR A 13 2.56 -13.83 9.22
C TYR A 13 1.58 -13.81 10.40
N ASN A 14 2.10 -13.46 11.57
CA ASN A 14 1.25 -13.22 12.74
C ASN A 14 0.34 -12.00 12.52
N SER A 15 -0.65 -11.83 13.40
CA SER A 15 -1.65 -10.76 13.30
C SER A 15 -1.03 -9.35 13.27
N LEU A 16 0.02 -9.11 14.07
CA LEU A 16 0.69 -7.81 14.13
C LEU A 16 1.38 -7.47 12.80
N ILE A 17 2.20 -8.38 12.27
CA ILE A 17 2.91 -8.18 11.00
C ILE A 17 1.91 -8.03 9.87
N ARG A 18 0.88 -8.88 9.83
CA ARG A 18 -0.19 -8.81 8.83
C ARG A 18 -0.89 -7.44 8.84
N TRP A 19 -1.13 -6.87 10.01
CA TRP A 19 -1.73 -5.53 10.15
C TRP A 19 -0.78 -4.43 9.63
N LEU A 20 0.50 -4.47 10.01
CA LEU A 20 1.51 -3.50 9.55
C LEU A 20 1.66 -3.49 8.03
N ILE A 21 1.80 -4.66 7.41
CA ILE A 21 1.97 -4.76 5.95
C ILE A 21 0.66 -4.51 5.18
N SER A 22 -0.50 -4.55 5.83
CA SER A 22 -1.79 -4.24 5.19
C SER A 22 -2.12 -2.76 5.28
N PHE A 23 -1.82 -2.09 6.39
CA PHE A 23 -2.36 -0.76 6.67
C PHE A 23 -1.33 0.34 6.85
N ILE A 24 -0.08 0.03 7.21
CA ILE A 24 0.98 1.04 7.35
C ILE A 24 1.78 1.20 6.05
N VAL A 25 2.27 0.10 5.47
CA VAL A 25 3.07 0.12 4.21
C VAL A 25 2.30 -0.43 2.99
N PRO A 26 0.98 -0.61 3.12
CA PRO A 26 0.09 -1.47 2.32
C PRO A 26 0.63 -2.52 1.30
N PHE A 27 1.77 -3.17 1.53
CA PHE A 27 2.28 -4.23 0.63
C PHE A 27 1.29 -5.37 0.37
N ALA A 28 0.43 -5.70 1.32
CA ALA A 28 -0.57 -6.75 1.11
C ALA A 28 -1.58 -6.38 0.00
N PHE A 29 -1.86 -5.09 -0.20
CA PHE A 29 -2.78 -4.62 -1.23
C PHE A 29 -2.14 -4.56 -2.62
N THR A 30 -0.81 -4.47 -2.74
CA THR A 30 -0.14 -4.42 -4.04
C THR A 30 -0.07 -5.79 -4.73
N ALA A 31 -0.17 -6.89 -3.98
CA ALA A 31 -0.05 -8.25 -4.51
C ALA A 31 -1.08 -9.23 -3.94
N TYR A 32 -1.07 -9.46 -2.62
CA TYR A 32 -1.81 -10.57 -2.01
C TYR A 32 -3.33 -10.43 -2.13
N TYR A 33 -3.92 -9.32 -1.68
CA TYR A 33 -5.37 -9.14 -1.68
C TYR A 33 -6.00 -9.21 -3.09
N PRO A 34 -5.51 -8.47 -4.11
CA PRO A 34 -6.03 -8.60 -5.46
C PRO A 34 -5.81 -10.01 -6.03
N ALA A 35 -4.65 -10.63 -5.84
CA ALA A 35 -4.43 -12.01 -6.27
C ALA A 35 -5.40 -13.00 -5.59
N SER A 36 -5.73 -12.77 -4.32
CA SER A 36 -6.68 -13.62 -3.59
C SER A 36 -8.13 -13.48 -4.09
N TYR A 37 -8.49 -12.32 -4.67
CA TYR A 37 -9.76 -12.16 -5.37
C TYR A 37 -9.82 -13.03 -6.63
N PHE A 38 -8.77 -12.94 -7.48
CA PHE A 38 -8.73 -13.68 -8.74
C PHE A 38 -8.55 -15.20 -8.56
N LEU A 39 -7.77 -15.63 -7.58
CA LEU A 39 -7.38 -17.04 -7.42
C LEU A 39 -8.25 -17.82 -6.42
N GLN A 40 -8.90 -17.15 -5.48
CA GLN A 40 -9.64 -17.80 -4.38
C GLN A 40 -11.08 -17.29 -4.27
N GLU A 41 -11.57 -16.50 -5.23
CA GLU A 41 -12.91 -15.93 -5.27
C GLU A 41 -13.34 -15.24 -3.96
N LYS A 42 -12.36 -14.68 -3.24
CA LYS A 42 -12.60 -14.00 -1.96
C LYS A 42 -13.36 -12.70 -2.17
N ASN A 43 -13.94 -12.16 -1.10
CA ASN A 43 -14.75 -10.94 -1.13
C ASN A 43 -14.09 -9.78 -1.94
N GLY A 44 -14.69 -9.45 -3.09
CA GLY A 44 -14.15 -8.43 -4.00
C GLY A 44 -14.20 -7.01 -3.47
N LEU A 45 -15.19 -6.67 -2.62
CA LEU A 45 -15.29 -5.34 -2.01
C LEU A 45 -14.09 -5.06 -1.11
N PHE A 46 -13.67 -6.03 -0.30
CA PHE A 46 -12.51 -5.85 0.55
C PHE A 46 -11.21 -5.86 -0.26
N ASN A 47 -11.04 -6.83 -1.16
CA ASN A 47 -9.79 -7.02 -1.88
C ASN A 47 -9.53 -5.92 -2.92
N ILE A 48 -10.49 -5.66 -3.80
CA ILE A 48 -10.36 -4.68 -4.89
C ILE A 48 -10.78 -3.29 -4.42
N GLY A 49 -11.89 -3.19 -3.68
CA GLY A 49 -12.31 -1.90 -3.12
C GLY A 49 -11.31 -1.35 -2.10
N GLY A 50 -10.75 -2.21 -1.24
CA GLY A 50 -9.67 -1.82 -0.32
C GLY A 50 -8.40 -1.39 -1.04
N LEU A 51 -8.03 -2.08 -2.14
CA LEU A 51 -6.91 -1.66 -3.00
C LEU A 51 -7.13 -0.24 -3.54
N ILE A 52 -8.29 0.02 -4.15
CA ILE A 52 -8.62 1.34 -4.73
C ILE A 52 -8.55 2.42 -3.64
N LEU A 53 -9.17 2.17 -2.47
CA LEU A 53 -9.19 3.10 -1.35
C LEU A 53 -7.77 3.46 -0.90
N ILE A 54 -6.94 2.45 -0.65
CA ILE A 54 -5.57 2.65 -0.15
C ILE A 54 -4.69 3.33 -1.19
N SER A 55 -4.79 2.94 -2.46
CA SER A 55 -4.08 3.62 -3.54
C SER A 55 -4.46 5.10 -3.62
N PHE A 56 -5.75 5.42 -3.49
CA PHE A 56 -6.22 6.80 -3.50
C PHE A 56 -5.69 7.60 -2.29
N VAL A 57 -5.71 7.02 -1.09
CA VAL A 57 -5.16 7.65 0.12
C VAL A 57 -3.67 7.96 -0.04
N PHE A 58 -2.87 6.99 -0.48
CA PHE A 58 -1.43 7.18 -0.68
C PHE A 58 -1.11 8.15 -1.81
N PHE A 59 -1.92 8.16 -2.88
CA PHE A 59 -1.80 9.14 -3.95
C PHE A 59 -1.98 10.57 -3.43
N VAL A 60 -3.04 10.82 -2.65
CA VAL A 60 -3.28 12.14 -2.04
C VAL A 60 -2.18 12.53 -1.07
N ILE A 61 -1.70 11.61 -0.23
CA ILE A 61 -0.58 11.86 0.69
C ILE A 61 0.69 12.23 -0.10
N SER A 62 0.99 11.48 -1.17
CA SER A 62 2.15 11.73 -2.03
C SER A 62 2.11 13.14 -2.63
N LEU A 63 0.97 13.55 -3.18
CA LEU A 63 0.80 14.90 -3.74
C LEU A 63 1.01 16.00 -2.69
N LYS A 64 0.47 15.82 -1.47
CA LYS A 64 0.65 16.78 -0.38
C LYS A 64 2.10 16.87 0.09
N LEU A 65 2.79 15.73 0.20
CA LEU A 65 4.20 15.70 0.55
C LEU A 65 5.06 16.33 -0.54
N TRP A 66 4.76 16.06 -1.80
CA TRP A 66 5.42 16.67 -2.95
C TRP A 66 5.27 18.19 -2.94
N ASP A 67 4.04 18.69 -2.80
CA ASP A 67 3.77 20.12 -2.75
C ASP A 67 4.45 20.81 -1.54
N ARG A 68 4.44 20.16 -0.38
CA ARG A 68 5.19 20.64 0.79
C ARG A 68 6.70 20.66 0.53
N GLY A 69 7.23 19.67 -0.18
CA GLY A 69 8.63 19.59 -0.60
C GLY A 69 9.00 20.73 -1.54
N LEU A 70 8.15 21.03 -2.53
CA LEU A 70 8.35 22.17 -3.43
C LEU A 70 8.36 23.50 -2.69
N ASN A 71 7.45 23.70 -1.73
CA ASN A 71 7.38 24.94 -0.94
C ASN A 71 8.60 25.14 -0.02
N ALA A 72 9.23 24.06 0.45
CA ALA A 72 10.44 24.10 1.25
C ALA A 72 11.72 24.15 0.40
N TYR A 73 11.61 23.99 -0.91
CA TYR A 73 12.74 23.99 -1.82
C TYR A 73 13.07 25.43 -2.25
N GLU A 74 14.07 26.04 -1.62
CA GLU A 74 14.50 27.42 -1.89
C GLU A 74 15.42 27.58 -3.13
N SER A 75 15.36 26.65 -4.10
CA SER A 75 16.28 26.55 -5.26
C SER A 75 17.69 26.07 -4.90
N ALA A 76 18.39 25.50 -5.89
CA ALA A 76 19.84 25.62 -5.93
C ALA A 76 20.13 27.11 -6.17
N GLY A 77 20.83 27.77 -5.25
CA GLY A 77 21.09 29.21 -5.34
C GLY A 77 21.54 29.64 -6.74
N SER A 78 20.98 30.74 -7.20
CA SER A 78 21.72 31.68 -8.04
C SER A 78 22.68 32.47 -7.17
#